data_AF-A0AAV4ZRJ3-F1
#
_entry.id   AF-A0AAV4ZRJ3-F1
#
_cell.length_a   1.000
_cell.length_b   1.000
_cell.length_c   1.000
_cell.angle_alpha   90.00
_cell.angle_beta   90.00
_cell.angle_gamma   90.00
#
_symmetry.space_group_name_H-M   'P 1'
#
loop_
_entity.id
_entity.type
_entity.pdbx_description
1 polymer ?
#
loop_
_entity_poly.entity_id
_entity_poly.type
_entity_poly.pdbx_seq_one_letter_code
_entity_poly.pdbx_strand_id
1 'polypeptide(L)'
;MNAAHFTLSPDGTFAVRRSRALVRISRQPRGPFRWNLTIVDEASDARILDVDHHSLDHAFKDAAAAMEIGTGGWRSLMKVEVGAEVFHRPGSVPAETILDRLGCVLVDSLQIFVLDTFADCVDAATVRRIFADRLDAVGAEVGAVNRIGTPPGEAIWCVDAVLPVSGCFHRDRLSEAAGEIVASCDAGTLVSCIPHAVSRSRVEADPAAVVRFARAG
;
A
#
# COMPACT_ATOMS: atom_id res chain seq x y z
N MET A 1 2.60 7.17 33.75
CA MET A 1 1.69 7.52 32.64
C MET A 1 1.71 6.35 31.67
N ASN A 2 0.60 5.66 31.44
CA ASN A 2 0.56 4.46 30.59
C ASN A 2 0.47 4.89 29.12
N ALA A 3 1.41 4.44 28.30
CA ALA A 3 1.36 4.64 26.86
C ALA A 3 0.14 3.93 26.27
N ALA A 4 -0.40 4.42 25.15
CA ALA A 4 -1.40 3.69 24.38
C ALA A 4 -0.71 2.55 23.62
N HIS A 5 -1.23 1.32 23.77
CA HIS A 5 -0.67 0.10 23.19
C HIS A 5 -1.59 -0.43 22.08
N PHE A 6 -1.14 -0.35 20.83
CA PHE A 6 -1.78 -1.05 19.73
C PHE A 6 -1.24 -2.47 19.64
N THR A 7 -2.15 -3.43 19.66
CA THR A 7 -1.82 -4.82 19.34
C THR A 7 -2.38 -5.14 17.96
N LEU A 8 -1.53 -5.72 17.11
CA LEU A 8 -1.98 -6.28 15.85
C LEU A 8 -2.72 -7.59 16.11
N SER A 9 -3.99 -7.62 15.70
CA SER A 9 -4.82 -8.82 15.71
C SER A 9 -4.52 -9.71 14.50
N PRO A 10 -4.80 -11.02 14.56
CA PRO A 10 -4.52 -11.96 13.46
C PRO A 10 -5.20 -11.60 12.13
N ASP A 11 -6.28 -10.82 12.18
CA ASP A 11 -7.01 -10.30 11.02
C ASP A 11 -6.33 -9.08 10.35
N GLY A 12 -5.18 -8.64 10.87
CA GLY A 12 -4.47 -7.46 10.38
C GLY A 12 -4.98 -6.13 10.95
N THR A 13 -5.81 -6.15 11.99
CA THR A 13 -6.32 -4.95 12.65
C THR A 13 -5.43 -4.52 13.81
N PHE A 14 -5.00 -3.26 13.85
CA PHE A 14 -4.42 -2.67 15.05
C PHE A 14 -5.53 -2.13 15.93
N ALA A 15 -5.52 -2.47 17.23
CA ALA A 15 -6.52 -1.95 18.17
C ALA A 15 -5.87 -1.48 19.47
N VAL A 16 -6.38 -0.37 20.00
CA VAL A 16 -6.11 0.10 21.36
C VAL A 16 -7.40 0.53 22.03
N ARG A 17 -7.50 0.26 23.32
CA ARG A 17 -8.58 0.77 24.17
C ARG A 17 -8.07 1.88 25.05
N ARG A 18 -8.82 2.97 25.12
CA ARG A 18 -8.60 4.05 26.08
C ARG A 18 -9.93 4.47 26.69
N SER A 19 -10.08 4.20 27.99
CA SER A 19 -11.34 4.44 28.70
C SER A 19 -12.51 3.74 28.02
N ARG A 20 -13.47 4.48 27.45
CA ARG A 20 -14.62 3.95 26.71
C ARG A 20 -14.44 3.94 25.19
N ALA A 21 -13.34 4.49 24.68
CA ALA A 21 -13.08 4.54 23.26
C ALA A 21 -12.24 3.31 22.82
N LEU A 22 -12.73 2.61 21.80
CA LEU A 22 -11.96 1.64 21.04
C LEU A 22 -11.50 2.29 19.74
N VAL A 23 -10.18 2.38 19.58
CA VAL A 23 -9.55 2.90 18.36
C VAL A 23 -9.04 1.71 17.56
N ARG A 24 -9.48 1.60 16.31
CA ARG A 24 -9.09 0.52 15.38
C ARG A 24 -8.49 1.12 14.13
N ILE A 25 -7.38 0.55 13.67
CA ILE A 25 -6.85 0.78 12.33
C ILE A 25 -6.89 -0.56 11.61
N SER A 26 -7.75 -0.67 10.60
CA SER A 26 -7.97 -1.91 9.87
C SER A 26 -7.57 -1.78 8.42
N ARG A 27 -7.09 -2.89 7.84
CA ARG A 27 -6.77 -2.97 6.42
C ARG A 27 -8.05 -3.10 5.61
N GLN A 28 -8.23 -2.23 4.62
CA GLN A 28 -9.30 -2.39 3.65
C GLN A 28 -8.95 -3.50 2.63
N PRO A 29 -9.87 -4.42 2.31
CA PRO A 29 -9.58 -5.60 1.49
C PRO A 29 -9.43 -5.33 -0.01
N ARG A 30 -9.74 -4.11 -0.47
CA ARG A 30 -9.72 -3.70 -1.89
C ARG A 30 -8.44 -2.91 -2.22
N GLY A 31 -7.90 -3.15 -3.43
CA GLY A 31 -6.79 -2.36 -3.95
C GLY A 31 -7.23 -0.97 -4.43
N PRO A 32 -6.35 0.05 -4.40
CA PRO A 32 -5.05 0.09 -3.72
C PRO A 32 -5.20 0.03 -2.19
N PHE A 33 -4.19 -0.46 -1.45
CA PHE A 33 -4.29 -0.62 0.01
C PHE A 33 -4.68 0.70 0.69
N ARG A 34 -5.77 0.66 1.46
CA ARG A 34 -6.19 1.74 2.35
C ARG A 34 -6.26 1.23 3.78
N TRP A 35 -6.13 2.17 4.70
CA TRP A 35 -6.22 1.97 6.14
C TRP A 35 -7.42 2.74 6.65
N ASN A 36 -8.36 2.06 7.29
CA ASN A 36 -9.50 2.74 7.90
C ASN A 36 -9.23 2.92 9.39
N LEU A 37 -9.26 4.17 9.85
CA LEU A 37 -9.25 4.54 11.26
C LEU A 37 -10.70 4.66 11.73
N THR A 38 -11.10 3.75 12.62
CA THR A 38 -12.39 3.81 13.30
C THR A 38 -12.19 4.12 14.77
N ILE A 39 -13.00 5.02 15.33
CA ILE A 39 -13.12 5.24 16.77
C ILE A 39 -14.58 5.04 17.14
N VAL A 40 -14.82 4.11 18.07
CA VAL A 40 -16.16 3.83 18.60
C VAL A 40 -16.19 4.02 20.11
N ASP A 41 -17.30 4.53 20.63
CA ASP A 41 -17.60 4.45 22.06
C ASP A 41 -18.14 3.05 22.36
N GLU A 42 -17.37 2.21 23.06
CA GLU A 42 -17.75 0.84 23.40
C GLU A 42 -19.04 0.76 24.27
N ALA A 43 -19.41 1.83 24.97
CA ALA A 43 -20.61 1.82 25.82
C ALA A 43 -21.90 2.07 25.02
N SER A 44 -21.82 2.80 23.92
CA SER A 44 -22.98 3.19 23.10
C SER A 44 -22.95 2.62 21.69
N ASP A 45 -21.85 1.97 21.30
CA ASP A 45 -21.53 1.56 19.93
C ASP A 45 -21.57 2.71 18.91
N ALA A 46 -21.54 3.96 19.41
CA ALA A 46 -21.58 5.14 18.56
C ALA A 46 -20.23 5.31 17.85
N ARG A 47 -20.27 5.45 16.53
CA ARG A 47 -19.09 5.81 15.73
C ARG A 47 -18.75 7.28 15.95
N ILE A 48 -17.57 7.51 16.52
CA ILE A 48 -17.00 8.84 16.77
C ILE A 48 -16.20 9.30 15.55
N LEU A 49 -15.46 8.39 14.91
CA LEU A 49 -14.63 8.65 13.74
C LEU A 49 -14.62 7.43 12.82
N ASP A 50 -14.67 7.65 11.51
CA ASP A 50 -14.57 6.62 10.47
C ASP A 50 -13.94 7.26 9.23
N VAL A 51 -12.62 7.13 9.07
CA VAL A 51 -11.84 7.84 8.05
C VAL A 51 -10.86 6.89 7.35
N ASP A 52 -10.83 6.98 6.03
CA ASP A 52 -9.88 6.24 5.20
C ASP A 52 -8.57 7.02 4.99
N HIS A 53 -7.46 6.32 5.13
CA HIS A 53 -6.12 6.83 4.91
C HIS A 53 -5.41 6.00 3.83
N HIS A 54 -4.67 6.69 2.97
CA HIS A 54 -3.78 6.06 1.99
C HIS A 54 -2.47 5.54 2.62
N SER A 55 -2.17 5.94 3.86
CA SER A 55 -0.95 5.61 4.59
C SER A 55 -1.26 5.16 6.01
N LEU A 56 -0.61 4.08 6.43
CA LEU A 56 -0.65 3.59 7.82
C LEU A 56 -0.06 4.63 8.78
N ASP A 57 0.90 5.44 8.31
CA ASP A 57 1.52 6.51 9.08
C ASP A 57 0.52 7.60 9.45
N HIS A 58 -0.29 8.03 8.48
CA HIS A 58 -1.38 8.99 8.69
C HIS A 58 -2.46 8.44 9.61
N ALA A 59 -2.85 7.17 9.43
CA ALA A 59 -3.80 6.53 10.34
C ALA A 59 -3.30 6.51 11.79
N PHE A 60 -2.01 6.18 12.02
CA PHE A 60 -1.42 6.23 13.36
C PHE A 60 -1.29 7.64 13.91
N LYS A 61 -0.94 8.63 13.08
CA LYS A 61 -0.84 10.04 13.47
C LYS A 61 -2.20 10.59 13.93
N ASP A 62 -3.27 10.31 13.19
CA ASP A 62 -4.61 10.77 13.53
C ASP A 62 -5.18 10.01 14.72
N ALA A 63 -4.89 8.71 14.84
CA ALA A 63 -5.18 7.94 16.04
C ALA A 63 -4.48 8.52 17.29
N ALA A 64 -3.21 8.93 17.17
CA ALA A 64 -2.48 9.59 18.25
C ALA A 64 -3.16 10.90 18.66
N ALA A 65 -3.47 11.75 17.68
CA ALA A 65 -4.11 13.04 17.91
C ALA A 65 -5.49 12.89 18.58
N ALA A 66 -6.30 11.92 18.12
CA ALA A 66 -7.60 11.63 18.72
C ALA A 66 -7.51 11.10 20.17
N MET A 67 -6.40 10.45 20.52
CA MET A 67 -6.14 9.97 21.87
C MET A 67 -5.49 11.02 22.78
N GLU A 68 -4.80 12.04 22.26
CA GLU A 68 -4.10 13.08 23.06
C GLU A 68 -5.04 14.11 23.73
N ILE A 69 -6.34 13.82 23.85
CA ILE A 69 -7.27 14.57 24.70
C ILE A 69 -6.94 14.28 26.19
N GLY A 70 -5.92 14.95 26.74
CA GLY A 70 -5.60 14.91 28.17
C GLY A 70 -4.16 15.20 28.56
N THR A 71 -3.79 16.49 28.52
CA THR A 71 -2.76 17.23 29.28
C THR A 71 -1.30 16.77 29.29
N GLY A 72 -0.43 17.59 28.68
CA GLY A 72 0.94 17.81 29.17
C GLY A 72 2.08 17.49 28.20
N GLY A 73 2.23 18.28 27.13
CA GLY A 73 3.54 18.73 26.61
C GLY A 73 4.57 17.70 26.09
N TRP A 74 4.30 16.40 26.13
CA TRP A 74 5.19 15.35 25.62
C TRP A 74 4.38 14.41 24.74
N ARG A 75 4.75 14.33 23.44
CA ARG A 75 4.11 13.45 22.45
C ARG A 75 4.16 12.02 22.96
N SER A 76 3.00 11.42 23.22
CA SER A 76 2.93 10.08 23.78
C SER A 76 3.46 9.09 22.74
N LEU A 77 4.53 8.36 23.07
CA LEU A 77 5.02 7.29 22.20
C LEU A 77 4.01 6.12 22.25
N MET A 78 3.22 5.94 21.19
CA MET A 78 2.39 4.77 20.97
C MET A 78 3.28 3.55 20.79
N LYS A 79 2.97 2.46 21.50
CA LYS A 79 3.61 1.17 21.32
C LYS A 79 2.77 0.35 20.34
N VAL A 80 3.37 -0.21 19.30
CA VAL A 80 2.71 -1.09 18.32
C VAL A 80 3.35 -2.46 18.37
N GLU A 81 2.57 -3.50 18.63
CA GLU A 81 3.05 -4.89 18.75
C GLU A 81 2.61 -5.70 17.53
N VAL A 82 3.59 -6.34 16.86
CA VAL A 82 3.37 -7.22 15.70
C VAL A 82 4.08 -8.55 15.99
N GLY A 83 3.31 -9.55 16.40
CA GLY A 83 3.88 -10.81 16.89
C GLY A 83 4.75 -10.58 18.12
N ALA A 84 6.03 -10.99 18.06
CA ALA A 84 7.01 -10.78 19.12
C ALA A 84 7.73 -9.42 19.05
N GLU A 85 7.52 -8.64 17.98
CA GLU A 85 8.20 -7.38 17.74
C GLU A 85 7.40 -6.18 18.26
N VAL A 86 8.13 -5.17 18.73
CA VAL A 86 7.57 -3.96 19.34
C VAL A 86 8.14 -2.73 18.63
N PHE A 87 7.25 -1.86 18.18
CA PHE A 87 7.55 -0.59 17.52
C PHE A 87 7.03 0.59 18.36
N HIS A 88 7.63 1.77 18.22
CA HIS A 88 7.19 3.00 18.88
C HIS A 88 6.85 4.09 17.84
N ARG A 89 5.93 5.02 18.16
CA ARG A 89 5.46 6.12 17.29
C ARG A 89 5.04 7.36 18.10
N PRO A 90 5.29 8.63 17.68
CA PRO A 90 5.92 9.03 16.42
C PRO A 90 7.47 8.92 16.46
N GLY A 91 8.07 8.27 15.44
CA GLY A 91 9.51 7.86 15.36
C GLY A 91 9.78 6.51 16.06
N SER A 92 10.75 5.65 15.73
CA SER A 92 11.98 5.68 14.93
C SER A 92 12.05 4.53 13.89
N VAL A 93 10.90 3.98 13.51
CA VAL A 93 10.80 2.89 12.54
C VAL A 93 9.89 3.34 11.40
N PRO A 94 10.36 3.30 10.13
CA PRO A 94 9.54 3.62 8.97
C PRO A 94 8.34 2.68 8.90
N ALA A 95 7.18 3.17 8.49
CA ALA A 95 5.97 2.35 8.33
C ALA A 95 6.24 1.14 7.40
N GLU A 96 7.16 1.29 6.47
CA GLU A 96 7.75 0.29 5.58
C GLU A 96 8.26 -0.95 6.32
N THR A 97 8.83 -0.80 7.51
CA THR A 97 9.32 -1.94 8.31
C THR A 97 8.16 -2.72 8.90
N ILE A 98 7.10 -2.05 9.34
CA ILE A 98 5.87 -2.71 9.81
C ILE A 98 5.18 -3.40 8.63
N LEU A 99 5.08 -2.72 7.49
CA LEU A 99 4.50 -3.25 6.26
C LEU A 99 5.26 -4.47 5.72
N ASP A 100 6.59 -4.43 5.73
CA ASP A 100 7.42 -5.58 5.33
C ASP A 100 7.16 -6.82 6.18
N ARG A 101 7.03 -6.64 7.51
CA ARG A 101 6.66 -7.71 8.44
C ARG A 101 5.25 -8.24 8.23
N LEU A 102 4.37 -7.44 7.64
CA LEU A 102 3.03 -7.84 7.21
C LEU A 102 3.00 -8.46 5.80
N GLY A 103 4.16 -8.69 5.17
CA GLY A 103 4.23 -9.22 3.81
C GLY A 103 3.92 -8.19 2.73
N CYS A 104 3.88 -6.91 3.08
CA CYS A 104 3.54 -5.82 2.18
C CYS A 104 4.80 -5.12 1.61
N VAL A 105 4.64 -4.54 0.42
CA VAL A 105 5.65 -3.76 -0.28
C VAL A 105 5.04 -2.43 -0.73
N LEU A 106 5.79 -1.33 -0.54
CA LEU A 106 5.45 -0.04 -1.12
C LEU A 106 6.00 0.03 -2.54
N VAL A 107 5.10 0.23 -3.50
CA VAL A 107 5.43 0.24 -4.93
C VAL A 107 4.96 1.55 -5.53
N ASP A 108 5.88 2.28 -6.16
CA ASP A 108 5.55 3.49 -6.90
C ASP A 108 5.12 3.13 -8.33
N SER A 109 5.80 2.17 -8.94
CA SER A 109 5.47 1.64 -10.26
C SER A 109 5.73 0.14 -10.38
N LEU A 110 4.93 -0.50 -11.24
CA LEU A 110 5.07 -1.90 -11.62
C LEU A 110 5.60 -2.00 -13.04
N GLN A 111 6.56 -2.89 -13.26
CA GLN A 111 6.83 -3.39 -14.61
C GLN A 111 5.81 -4.50 -14.87
N ILE A 112 5.00 -4.35 -15.92
CA ILE A 112 4.01 -5.33 -16.33
C ILE A 112 4.37 -5.89 -17.71
N PHE A 113 3.94 -7.12 -17.96
CA PHE A 113 4.04 -7.79 -19.26
C PHE A 113 2.64 -8.24 -19.65
N VAL A 114 2.16 -7.73 -20.78
CA VAL A 114 0.79 -7.96 -21.26
C VAL A 114 0.84 -8.63 -22.63
N LEU A 115 -0.01 -9.65 -22.81
CA LEU A 115 -0.19 -10.33 -24.08
C LEU A 115 -1.49 -9.92 -24.74
N ASP A 116 -1.42 -9.78 -26.06
CA ASP A 116 -2.61 -9.73 -26.90
C ASP A 116 -2.32 -10.34 -28.28
N THR A 117 -3.38 -10.70 -28.98
CA THR A 117 -3.33 -11.36 -30.29
C THR A 117 -3.89 -10.43 -31.36
N PHE A 118 -3.15 -10.31 -32.46
CA PHE A 118 -3.55 -9.52 -33.62
C PHE A 118 -3.50 -10.36 -34.89
N ALA A 119 -4.09 -9.85 -35.97
CA ALA A 119 -3.85 -10.42 -37.30
C ALA A 119 -2.35 -10.38 -37.64
N ASP A 120 -1.86 -11.40 -38.36
CA ASP A 120 -0.43 -11.55 -38.71
C ASP A 120 0.16 -10.35 -39.48
N CYS A 121 -0.67 -9.60 -40.21
CA CYS A 121 -0.25 -8.43 -40.97
C CYS A 121 0.01 -7.18 -40.13
N VAL A 122 -0.32 -7.18 -38.83
CA VAL A 122 -0.13 -6.03 -37.96
C VAL A 122 1.34 -5.93 -37.52
N ASP A 123 1.94 -4.77 -37.73
CA ASP A 123 3.34 -4.51 -37.39
C ASP A 123 3.53 -4.06 -35.93
N ALA A 124 4.77 -4.10 -35.45
CA ALA A 124 5.11 -3.74 -34.08
C ALA A 124 4.77 -2.28 -33.74
N ALA A 125 4.85 -1.36 -34.71
CA ALA A 125 4.53 0.05 -34.51
C ALA A 125 3.03 0.25 -34.25
N THR A 126 2.18 -0.45 -34.99
CA THR A 126 0.73 -0.44 -34.81
C THR A 126 0.34 -1.06 -33.47
N VAL A 127 0.93 -2.21 -33.12
CA VAL A 127 0.71 -2.85 -31.80
C VAL A 127 1.10 -1.90 -30.68
N ARG A 128 2.29 -1.29 -30.74
CA ARG A 128 2.75 -0.32 -29.73
C ARG A 128 1.74 0.81 -29.53
N ARG A 129 1.22 1.39 -30.62
CA ARG A 129 0.23 2.46 -30.55
C ARG A 129 -1.07 2.00 -29.89
N ILE A 130 -1.59 0.83 -30.27
CA ILE A 130 -2.82 0.28 -29.67
C ILE A 130 -2.66 0.08 -28.17
N PHE A 131 -1.53 -0.49 -27.73
CA PHE A 131 -1.26 -0.66 -26.30
C PHE A 131 -1.08 0.68 -25.58
N ALA A 132 -0.40 1.65 -26.20
CA ALA A 132 -0.24 2.98 -25.63
C ALA A 132 -1.61 3.65 -25.44
N ASP A 133 -2.49 3.61 -26.44
CA ASP A 133 -3.83 4.18 -26.36
C ASP A 133 -4.68 3.52 -25.24
N ARG A 134 -4.59 2.19 -25.09
CA ARG A 134 -5.32 1.44 -24.06
C ARG A 134 -4.79 1.72 -22.64
N LEU A 135 -3.48 1.80 -22.48
CA LEU A 135 -2.83 1.99 -21.18
C LEU A 135 -2.68 3.46 -20.75
N ASP A 136 -2.90 4.41 -21.66
CA ASP A 136 -2.85 5.85 -21.36
C ASP A 136 -3.82 6.26 -20.25
N ALA A 137 -5.01 5.61 -20.20
CA ALA A 137 -6.02 5.86 -19.18
C ALA A 137 -5.52 5.63 -17.74
N VAL A 138 -4.49 4.80 -17.56
CA VAL A 138 -3.83 4.52 -16.28
C VAL A 138 -2.41 5.07 -16.21
N GLY A 139 -2.04 5.91 -17.18
CA GLY A 139 -0.74 6.59 -17.25
C GLY A 139 0.44 5.65 -17.44
N ALA A 140 0.24 4.44 -17.99
CA ALA A 140 1.35 3.51 -18.17
C ALA A 140 2.24 3.92 -19.36
N GLU A 141 3.55 3.77 -19.19
CA GLU A 141 4.51 3.99 -20.26
C GLU A 141 4.81 2.67 -20.98
N VAL A 142 4.49 2.59 -22.27
CA VAL A 142 4.74 1.39 -23.08
C VAL A 142 6.23 1.29 -23.44
N GLY A 143 6.84 0.17 -23.05
CA GLY A 143 8.22 -0.22 -23.33
C GLY A 143 8.36 -0.96 -24.66
N ALA A 144 9.16 -2.01 -24.71
CA ALA A 144 9.35 -2.82 -25.90
C ALA A 144 8.10 -3.64 -26.27
N VAL A 145 8.01 -3.97 -27.56
CA VAL A 145 6.94 -4.76 -28.15
C VAL A 145 7.57 -5.89 -28.92
N ASN A 146 7.34 -7.12 -28.46
CA ASN A 146 7.99 -8.31 -28.99
C ASN A 146 6.95 -9.29 -29.50
N ARG A 147 7.14 -9.77 -30.73
CA ARG A 147 6.34 -10.87 -31.26
C ARG A 147 6.87 -12.18 -30.67
N ILE A 148 6.01 -12.91 -29.96
CA ILE A 148 6.41 -14.14 -29.26
C ILE A 148 5.80 -15.41 -29.86
N GLY A 149 4.85 -15.26 -30.78
CA GLY A 149 4.21 -16.39 -31.47
C GLY A 149 3.55 -15.99 -32.78
N THR A 150 3.45 -16.97 -33.68
CA THR A 150 2.85 -16.82 -35.01
C THR A 150 1.91 -18.01 -35.32
N PRO A 151 0.75 -18.12 -34.66
CA PRO A 151 -0.27 -19.06 -35.10
C PRO A 151 -0.71 -18.75 -36.55
N PRO A 152 -1.25 -19.71 -37.31
CA PRO A 152 -1.73 -19.43 -38.66
C PRO A 152 -2.78 -18.31 -38.68
N GLY A 153 -2.47 -17.20 -39.36
CA GLY A 153 -3.36 -16.03 -39.47
C GLY A 153 -3.25 -15.01 -38.33
N GLU A 154 -2.50 -15.31 -37.27
CA GLU A 154 -2.41 -14.50 -36.06
C GLU A 154 -0.97 -14.26 -35.59
N ALA A 155 -0.80 -13.25 -34.75
CA ALA A 155 0.44 -12.88 -34.11
C ALA A 155 0.18 -12.65 -32.63
N ILE A 156 0.92 -13.35 -31.77
CA ILE A 156 0.90 -13.10 -30.33
C ILE A 156 2.02 -12.12 -30.01
N TRP A 157 1.64 -11.00 -29.39
CA TRP A 157 2.55 -9.92 -29.03
C TRP A 157 2.63 -9.78 -27.51
N CYS A 158 3.85 -9.62 -27.02
CA CYS A 158 4.15 -9.28 -25.64
C CYS A 158 4.63 -7.84 -25.57
N VAL A 159 3.95 -7.05 -24.76
CA VAL A 159 4.28 -5.67 -24.49
C VAL A 159 4.70 -5.55 -23.04
N ASP A 160 5.87 -4.97 -22.82
CA ASP A 160 6.26 -4.54 -21.50
C ASP A 160 5.84 -3.08 -21.30
N ALA A 161 5.38 -2.75 -20.10
CA ALA A 161 4.97 -1.39 -19.75
C ALA A 161 5.26 -1.08 -18.29
N VAL A 162 5.47 0.19 -17.99
CA VAL A 162 5.63 0.71 -16.63
C VAL A 162 4.32 1.32 -16.18
N LEU A 163 3.64 0.66 -15.26
CA LEU A 163 2.36 1.09 -14.71
C LEU A 163 2.56 1.88 -13.40
N PRO A 164 2.22 3.18 -13.33
CA PRO A 164 2.23 3.90 -12.07
C PRO A 164 1.07 3.45 -11.18
N VAL A 165 1.38 2.95 -9.98
CA VAL A 165 0.36 2.46 -9.03
C VAL A 165 0.43 3.09 -7.65
N SER A 166 1.55 3.73 -7.30
CA SER A 166 1.79 4.47 -6.05
C SER A 166 0.93 3.97 -4.87
N GLY A 167 1.32 2.85 -4.27
CA GLY A 167 0.55 2.23 -3.22
C GLY A 167 1.29 1.18 -2.42
N CYS A 168 0.65 0.72 -1.36
CA CYS A 168 1.06 -0.46 -0.62
C CYS A 168 0.34 -1.69 -1.20
N PHE A 169 1.05 -2.81 -1.34
CA PHE A 169 0.48 -4.06 -1.85
C PHE A 169 1.02 -5.24 -1.04
N HIS A 170 0.20 -6.24 -0.76
CA HIS A 170 0.71 -7.52 -0.26
C HIS A 170 1.43 -8.25 -1.40
N ARG A 171 2.61 -8.82 -1.11
CA ARG A 171 3.45 -9.51 -2.11
C ARG A 171 2.66 -10.55 -2.91
N ASP A 172 1.86 -11.35 -2.22
CA ASP A 172 1.08 -12.43 -2.84
C ASP A 172 -0.12 -11.95 -3.67
N ARG A 173 -0.53 -10.68 -3.54
CA ARG A 173 -1.69 -10.12 -4.26
C ARG A 173 -1.29 -9.06 -5.30
N LEU A 174 0.00 -8.89 -5.54
CA LEU A 174 0.49 -7.87 -6.46
C LEU A 174 0.04 -8.15 -7.90
N SER A 175 0.16 -9.40 -8.36
CA SER A 175 -0.28 -9.83 -9.69
C SER A 175 -1.78 -9.72 -9.90
N GLU A 176 -2.56 -10.02 -8.85
CA GLU A 176 -4.02 -9.87 -8.88
C GLU A 176 -4.42 -8.40 -9.08
N ALA A 177 -3.86 -7.50 -8.27
CA ALA A 177 -4.13 -6.06 -8.37
C ALA A 177 -3.68 -5.47 -9.72
N ALA A 178 -2.51 -5.88 -10.23
CA ALA A 178 -2.06 -5.48 -11.56
C ALA A 178 -3.00 -5.99 -12.66
N GLY A 179 -3.51 -7.22 -12.51
CA GLY A 179 -4.43 -7.84 -13.45
C GLY A 179 -5.77 -7.09 -13.51
N GLU A 180 -6.31 -6.67 -12.37
CA GLU A 180 -7.53 -5.85 -12.31
C GLU A 180 -7.37 -4.52 -13.06
N ILE A 181 -6.22 -3.85 -12.91
CA ILE A 181 -5.93 -2.60 -13.62
C ILE A 181 -5.84 -2.83 -15.13
N VAL A 182 -5.06 -3.82 -15.56
CA VAL A 182 -4.90 -4.17 -16.99
C VAL A 182 -6.24 -4.55 -17.62
N ALA A 183 -7.07 -5.33 -16.91
CA ALA A 183 -8.40 -5.72 -17.37
C ALA A 183 -9.35 -4.52 -17.49
N SER A 184 -9.26 -3.54 -16.57
CA SER A 184 -10.09 -2.33 -16.62
C SER A 184 -9.81 -1.43 -17.83
N CYS A 185 -8.63 -1.57 -18.44
CA CYS A 185 -8.18 -0.81 -19.59
C CYS A 185 -8.29 -1.55 -20.93
N ASP A 186 -8.81 -2.79 -20.93
CA ASP A 186 -8.84 -3.66 -22.10
C ASP A 186 -7.47 -3.78 -22.80
N ALA A 187 -6.40 -3.75 -22.01
CA ALA A 187 -5.03 -3.74 -22.53
C ALA A 187 -4.54 -5.13 -22.95
N GLY A 188 -5.30 -6.19 -22.65
CA GLY A 188 -4.96 -7.59 -22.94
C GLY A 188 -4.87 -8.43 -21.68
N THR A 189 -4.09 -9.52 -21.74
CA THR A 189 -3.90 -10.46 -20.62
C THR A 189 -2.57 -10.19 -19.91
N LEU A 190 -2.62 -9.87 -18.61
CA LEU A 190 -1.42 -9.77 -17.78
C LEU A 190 -0.76 -11.16 -17.65
N VAL A 191 0.53 -11.26 -18.00
CA VAL A 191 1.32 -12.48 -17.83
C VAL A 191 2.18 -12.43 -16.58
N SER A 192 2.76 -11.26 -16.30
CA SER A 192 3.64 -11.09 -15.16
C SER A 192 3.67 -9.62 -14.75
N CYS A 193 3.86 -9.38 -13.46
CA CYS A 193 4.23 -8.08 -12.95
C CYS A 193 5.35 -8.23 -11.92
N ILE A 194 6.24 -7.24 -11.88
CA ILE A 194 7.28 -7.13 -10.86
C ILE A 194 7.36 -5.68 -10.37
N PRO A 195 7.69 -5.45 -9.09
CA PRO A 195 7.97 -4.10 -8.60
C PRO A 195 9.13 -3.48 -9.40
N HIS A 196 8.89 -2.36 -10.08
CA HIS A 196 9.92 -1.62 -10.80
C HIS A 196 10.59 -0.60 -9.87
N ALA A 197 9.79 0.18 -9.14
CA ALA A 197 10.27 1.14 -8.15
C ALA A 197 9.65 0.80 -6.80
N VAL A 198 10.49 0.32 -5.87
CA VAL A 198 10.09 0.06 -4.49
C VAL A 198 10.45 1.28 -3.66
N SER A 199 9.45 1.95 -3.11
CA SER A 199 9.68 3.07 -2.20
C SER A 199 10.19 2.51 -0.88
N ARG A 200 11.51 2.55 -0.66
CA ARG A 200 12.13 2.11 0.60
C ARG A 200 11.92 3.12 1.74
N SER A 201 11.40 4.30 1.43
CA SER A 201 11.29 5.42 2.35
C SER A 201 10.40 6.50 1.75
N ARG A 202 9.08 6.41 1.96
CA ARG A 202 8.26 7.64 2.04
C ARG A 202 8.43 8.18 3.46
N VAL A 203 9.65 8.61 3.75
CA VAL A 203 9.93 9.42 4.94
C VAL A 203 9.32 10.79 4.67
N GLU A 204 7.99 10.90 4.82
CA GLU A 204 7.29 12.20 4.88
C GLU A 204 7.45 12.85 6.27
N ALA A 205 8.06 12.15 7.24
CA ALA A 205 8.36 12.70 8.54
C ALA A 205 9.85 13.04 8.64
N ASP A 206 10.15 14.32 8.92
CA ASP A 206 11.39 14.71 9.59
C ASP A 206 11.68 13.66 10.68
N PRO A 207 12.87 13.02 10.70
CA PRO A 207 13.17 12.00 11.71
C PRO A 207 12.96 12.65 13.08
N ALA A 208 11.90 12.20 13.78
CA ALA A 208 11.64 12.67 15.13
C ALA A 208 12.94 12.48 15.91
N ALA A 209 13.51 13.59 16.40
CA ALA A 209 14.82 13.61 17.02
C ALA A 209 14.97 12.40 17.95
N VAL A 210 15.94 11.55 17.66
CA VAL A 210 16.22 10.36 18.47
C VAL A 210 16.68 10.85 19.84
N VAL A 211 15.76 10.91 20.80
CA VAL A 211 16.10 11.20 22.19
C VAL A 211 16.72 9.93 22.76
N ARG A 212 18.06 9.87 22.75
CA ARG A 212 18.81 8.86 23.51
C ARG A 212 18.63 9.15 24.99
N PHE A 213 17.94 8.27 25.70
CA PHE A 213 17.90 8.32 27.17
C PHE A 213 19.27 7.88 27.71
N ALA A 214 20.08 8.83 28.18
CA ALA A 214 21.15 8.51 29.13
C ALA A 214 20.49 8.05 30.43
N ARG A 215 20.81 6.86 30.92
CA ARG A 215 20.42 6.42 32.27
C ARG A 215 21.06 7.39 33.27
N ALA A 216 20.26 8.20 33.96
CA ALA A 216 20.68 8.85 35.19
C ALA A 216 20.73 7.78 36.29
N GLY A 217 21.88 7.67 36.95
CA GLY A 217 22.10 6.79 38.11
C GLY A 217 21.47 7.32 39.39
#